data_AF-A0A958UX59-F1
#
_entry.id   AF-A0A958UX59-F1
#
_cell.length_a   1.000
_cell.length_b   1.000
_cell.length_c   1.000
_cell.angle_alpha   90.00
_cell.angle_beta   90.00
_cell.angle_gamma   90.00
#
_symmetry.space_group_name_H-M   'P 1'
#
loop_
_entity.id
_entity.type
_entity.pdbx_description
1 polymer ?
#
loop_
_entity_poly.entity_id
_entity_poly.type
_entity_poly.pdbx_seq_one_letter_code
_entity_poly.pdbx_strand_id
1 'polypeptide(L)'
;MTENSSNKPNGMFWAIAIIAVIWNIMGVLAYLSQAFMTEEALASLPEKEQQLCTNIPAWATAAFAVAVWFGLLGSILLLLRKGWAKTMFLISLLGILVQMYYNLF
;
A
#
# COMPACT_ATOMS: atom_id res chain seq x y z
N MET A 1 -2.82 -43.61 7.35
CA MET A 1 -3.75 -42.79 6.57
C MET A 1 -2.93 -41.73 5.86
N THR A 2 -2.82 -41.78 4.54
CA THR A 2 -2.06 -40.80 3.76
C THR A 2 -2.96 -39.60 3.47
N GLU A 3 -2.76 -38.51 4.21
CA GLU A 3 -3.36 -37.21 3.91
C GLU A 3 -2.89 -36.78 2.51
N ASN A 4 -3.77 -36.86 1.52
CA ASN A 4 -3.55 -36.26 0.20
C ASN A 4 -3.64 -34.74 0.36
N SER A 5 -2.53 -34.10 0.74
CA SER A 5 -2.40 -32.65 0.73
C SER A 5 -2.41 -32.17 -0.72
N SER A 6 -3.60 -31.86 -1.24
CA SER A 6 -3.77 -31.22 -2.54
C SER A 6 -2.99 -29.91 -2.56
N ASN A 7 -1.93 -29.85 -3.37
CA ASN A 7 -1.09 -28.66 -3.57
C ASN A 7 -1.80 -27.53 -4.36
N LYS A 8 -3.14 -27.57 -4.45
CA LYS A 8 -3.94 -26.54 -5.10
C LYS A 8 -4.27 -25.45 -4.07
N PRO A 9 -4.07 -24.16 -4.39
CA PRO A 9 -4.51 -23.09 -3.52
C PRO A 9 -6.00 -23.23 -3.23
N ASN A 10 -6.37 -23.18 -1.94
CA ASN A 10 -7.77 -23.21 -1.54
C ASN A 10 -8.48 -21.89 -1.90
N GLY A 11 -9.81 -21.84 -1.81
CA GLY A 11 -10.56 -20.61 -2.12
C GLY A 11 -10.15 -19.40 -1.27
N MET A 12 -9.66 -19.64 -0.04
CA MET A 12 -9.18 -18.59 0.86
C MET A 12 -7.93 -17.88 0.33
N PHE A 13 -7.02 -18.60 -0.34
CA PHE A 13 -5.86 -18.00 -1.00
C PHE A 13 -6.29 -16.94 -2.01
N TRP A 14 -7.27 -17.26 -2.87
CA TRP A 14 -7.76 -16.32 -3.89
C TRP A 14 -8.48 -15.13 -3.28
N ALA A 15 -9.31 -15.36 -2.26
CA ALA A 15 -9.98 -14.29 -1.53
C ALA A 15 -8.97 -13.30 -0.93
N ILE A 16 -7.95 -13.80 -0.24
CA ILE A 16 -6.88 -12.96 0.34
C ILE A 16 -6.15 -12.17 -0.74
N ALA A 17 -5.78 -12.82 -1.84
CA ALA A 17 -5.04 -12.17 -2.92
C ALA A 17 -5.85 -11.07 -3.62
N ILE A 18 -7.16 -11.28 -3.84
CA ILE A 18 -8.06 -10.26 -4.40
C ILE A 18 -8.23 -9.09 -3.44
N ILE A 19 -8.50 -9.37 -2.16
CA ILE A 19 -8.64 -8.32 -1.13
C ILE A 19 -7.35 -7.50 -1.04
N ALA A 20 -6.18 -8.15 -1.08
CA ALA A 20 -4.89 -7.47 -1.06
C ALA A 20 -4.71 -6.54 -2.26
N VAL A 21 -5.13 -6.93 -3.47
CA VAL A 21 -5.08 -6.05 -4.65
C VAL A 21 -5.97 -4.83 -4.45
N ILE A 22 -7.23 -5.04 -4.04
CA ILE A 22 -8.18 -3.95 -3.83
C ILE A 22 -7.64 -2.95 -2.80
N TRP A 23 -7.14 -3.46 -1.67
CA TRP A 23 -6.56 -2.64 -0.62
C TRP A 23 -5.38 -1.80 -1.12
N ASN A 24 -4.47 -2.40 -1.88
CA ASN A 24 -3.30 -1.68 -2.39
C ASN A 24 -3.66 -0.70 -3.50
N ILE A 25 -4.68 -0.96 -4.31
CA ILE A 25 -5.23 0.03 -5.25
C ILE A 25 -5.76 1.24 -4.48
N MET A 26 -6.53 1.04 -3.41
CA MET A 26 -6.99 2.15 -2.56
C MET A 26 -5.83 2.96 -2.00
N GLY A 27 -4.75 2.28 -1.54
CA GLY A 27 -3.53 2.94 -1.11
C GLY A 27 -2.86 3.77 -2.20
N VAL A 28 -2.75 3.23 -3.43
CA VAL A 28 -2.19 3.96 -4.58
C VAL A 28 -3.04 5.19 -4.90
N LEU A 29 -4.37 5.07 -4.89
CA LEU A 29 -5.26 6.21 -5.12
C LEU A 29 -5.09 7.30 -4.05
N ALA A 30 -4.97 6.92 -2.78
CA ALA A 30 -4.71 7.86 -1.68
C ALA A 30 -3.34 8.55 -1.82
N TYR A 31 -2.31 7.80 -2.21
CA TYR A 31 -0.99 8.37 -2.53
C TYR A 31 -1.08 9.38 -3.67
N LEU A 32 -1.76 9.03 -4.77
CA LEU A 32 -1.91 9.92 -5.91
C LEU A 32 -2.70 11.18 -5.54
N SER A 33 -3.79 11.06 -4.77
CA SER A 33 -4.54 12.24 -4.32
C SER A 33 -3.71 13.16 -3.44
N GLN A 34 -2.83 12.60 -2.60
CA GLN A 34 -1.93 13.39 -1.78
C GLN A 34 -0.80 14.03 -2.60
N ALA A 35 -0.17 13.26 -3.48
CA ALA A 35 0.98 13.70 -4.27
C ALA A 35 0.61 14.72 -5.35
N PHE A 36 -0.62 14.65 -5.87
CA PHE A 36 -1.15 15.55 -6.91
C PHE A 36 -2.21 16.51 -6.37
N MET A 37 -2.26 16.73 -5.05
CA MET A 37 -3.15 17.72 -4.45
C MET A 37 -2.85 19.11 -5.04
N THR A 38 -3.86 19.76 -5.62
CA THR A 38 -3.71 21.13 -6.15
C THR A 38 -3.78 22.16 -5.03
N GLU A 39 -3.20 23.34 -5.25
CA GLU A 39 -3.29 24.46 -4.29
C GLU A 39 -4.74 24.89 -4.05
N GLU A 40 -5.60 24.81 -5.08
CA GLU A 40 -7.03 25.10 -4.99
C GLU A 40 -7.76 24.08 -4.10
N ALA A 41 -7.46 22.79 -4.27
CA ALA A 41 -8.02 21.72 -3.44
C ALA A 41 -7.54 21.86 -1.99
N LEU A 42 -6.26 22.19 -1.79
CA LEU A 42 -5.70 22.47 -0.47
C LEU A 42 -6.40 23.67 0.17
N ALA A 43 -6.56 24.79 -0.54
CA ALA A 43 -7.21 26.00 -0.04
C ALA A 43 -8.69 25.78 0.31
N SER A 44 -9.34 24.76 -0.26
CA SER A 44 -10.71 24.37 0.09
C SER A 44 -10.83 23.65 1.44
N LEU A 45 -9.73 23.15 2.00
CA LEU A 45 -9.71 22.48 3.30
C LEU A 45 -9.71 23.50 4.45
N PRO A 46 -10.21 23.16 5.65
CA PRO A 46 -10.01 23.98 6.84
C PRO A 46 -8.52 24.25 7.11
N GLU A 47 -8.16 25.43 7.62
CA GLU A 47 -6.76 25.81 7.88
C GLU A 47 -5.95 24.77 8.66
N LYS A 48 -6.60 24.11 9.63
CA LYS A 48 -5.99 23.05 10.44
C LYS A 48 -5.58 21.84 9.59
N GLU A 49 -6.35 21.49 8.57
CA GLU A 49 -6.04 20.39 7.65
C GLU A 49 -5.02 20.82 6.59
N GLN A 50 -5.05 22.08 6.16
CA GLN A 50 -4.05 22.63 5.24
C GLN A 50 -2.63 22.54 5.79
N GLN A 51 -2.45 22.85 7.09
CA GLN A 51 -1.15 22.76 7.77
C GLN A 51 -0.64 21.32 7.85
N LEU A 52 -1.53 20.34 7.92
CA LEU A 52 -1.16 18.92 7.95
C LEU A 52 -0.71 18.44 6.57
N CYS A 53 -1.31 18.94 5.49
CA CYS A 53 -0.95 18.57 4.12
C CYS A 53 0.34 19.27 3.63
N THR A 54 0.61 20.50 4.08
CA THR A 54 1.76 21.30 3.60
C THR A 54 3.08 20.97 4.28
N ASN A 55 3.04 20.40 5.48
CA ASN A 55 4.26 20.10 6.25
C ASN A 55 4.76 18.65 6.10
N ILE A 56 4.24 17.90 5.13
CA ILE A 56 4.64 16.50 4.93
C ILE A 56 6.03 16.47 4.27
N PRO A 57 7.04 15.89 4.92
CA PRO A 57 8.38 15.85 4.38
C PRO A 57 8.45 14.86 3.22
N ALA A 58 9.28 15.19 2.22
CA ALA A 58 9.39 14.42 0.99
C ALA A 58 9.75 12.93 1.22
N TRP A 59 10.54 12.63 2.27
CA TRP A 59 10.89 11.25 2.61
C TRP A 59 9.69 10.42 3.10
N ALA A 60 8.73 11.04 3.80
CA ALA A 60 7.53 10.37 4.27
C ALA A 60 6.58 10.07 3.09
N THR A 61 6.45 11.02 2.16
CA THR A 61 5.73 10.81 0.90
C THR A 61 6.37 9.71 0.04
N ALA A 62 7.70 9.66 -0.03
CA ALA A 62 8.41 8.59 -0.72
C ALA A 62 8.21 7.23 -0.03
N ALA A 63 8.24 7.17 1.30
CA ALA A 63 7.93 5.96 2.05
C ALA A 63 6.51 5.47 1.79
N PHE A 64 5.54 6.37 1.71
CA PHE A 64 4.16 6.05 1.33
C PHE A 64 4.09 5.47 -0.08
N ALA A 65 4.76 6.11 -1.05
CA ALA A 65 4.84 5.62 -2.43
C ALA A 65 5.38 4.18 -2.46
N VAL A 66 6.48 3.92 -1.76
CA VAL A 66 7.08 2.58 -1.66
C VAL A 66 6.09 1.59 -1.05
N ALA A 67 5.41 1.98 0.03
CA ALA A 67 4.43 1.13 0.70
C ALA A 67 3.35 0.63 -0.27
N VAL A 68 2.70 1.54 -1.00
CA VAL A 68 1.51 1.21 -1.81
C VAL A 68 1.87 0.59 -3.16
N TRP A 69 2.92 1.07 -3.84
CA TRP A 69 3.29 0.55 -5.16
C TRP A 69 3.88 -0.85 -5.08
N PHE A 70 4.76 -1.11 -4.08
CA PHE A 70 5.30 -2.45 -3.88
C PHE A 70 4.26 -3.39 -3.27
N GLY A 71 3.30 -2.88 -2.49
CA GLY A 71 2.19 -3.66 -1.99
C GLY A 71 1.26 -4.10 -3.12
N LEU A 72 0.95 -3.18 -4.06
CA LEU A 72 0.19 -3.48 -5.27
C LEU A 72 0.92 -4.51 -6.13
N LEU A 73 2.20 -4.30 -6.42
CA LEU A 73 2.99 -5.24 -7.20
C LEU A 73 3.08 -6.61 -6.51
N GLY A 74 3.26 -6.64 -5.18
CA GLY A 74 3.25 -7.88 -4.39
C GLY A 74 1.92 -8.61 -4.47
N SER A 75 0.79 -7.91 -4.38
CA SER A 75 -0.55 -8.50 -4.48
C SER A 75 -0.86 -9.05 -5.88
N ILE A 76 -0.43 -8.36 -6.94
CA ILE A 76 -0.54 -8.87 -8.32
C ILE A 76 0.33 -10.12 -8.50
N LEU A 77 1.58 -10.08 -8.04
CA LEU A 77 2.48 -11.24 -8.11
C LEU A 77 1.96 -12.42 -7.28
N LEU A 78 1.24 -12.17 -6.18
CA LEU A 78 0.58 -13.19 -5.39
C LEU A 78 -0.53 -13.88 -6.18
N LEU A 79 -1.40 -13.12 -6.88
CA LEU A 79 -2.39 -13.68 -7.80
C LEU A 79 -1.75 -14.51 -8.91
N LEU A 80 -0.62 -14.05 -9.44
CA LEU A 80 0.19 -14.76 -10.45
C LEU A 80 1.01 -15.93 -9.86
N ARG A 81 0.94 -16.14 -8.54
CA ARG A 81 1.68 -17.15 -7.77
C ARG A 81 3.19 -17.13 -8.02
N LYS A 82 3.78 -15.93 -8.11
CA LYS A 82 5.22 -15.73 -8.29
C LYS A 82 5.92 -15.58 -6.94
N GLY A 83 7.07 -16.24 -6.76
CA GLY A 83 7.85 -16.16 -5.52
C GLY A 83 8.33 -14.75 -5.16
N TRP A 84 8.43 -13.87 -6.16
CA TRP A 84 8.76 -12.45 -5.97
C TRP A 84 7.71 -11.66 -5.18
N ALA A 85 6.49 -12.17 -5.05
CA ALA A 85 5.44 -11.56 -4.23
C ALA A 85 5.93 -11.29 -2.80
N LYS A 86 6.67 -12.25 -2.20
CA LYS A 86 7.21 -12.12 -0.85
C LYS A 86 8.15 -10.92 -0.72
N THR A 87 9.08 -10.77 -1.66
CA THR A 87 10.05 -9.66 -1.66
C THR A 87 9.35 -8.32 -1.81
N MET A 88 8.37 -8.22 -2.71
CA MET A 88 7.61 -6.97 -2.90
C MET A 88 6.81 -6.60 -1.64
N PHE A 89 6.18 -7.57 -0.98
CA PHE A 89 5.51 -7.32 0.30
C PHE A 89 6.46 -6.90 1.42
N LEU A 90 7.70 -7.42 1.46
CA LEU A 90 8.70 -6.97 2.44
C LEU A 90 9.10 -5.51 2.19
N ILE A 91 9.31 -5.12 0.93
CA ILE A 91 9.62 -3.72 0.59
C ILE A 91 8.44 -2.81 0.96
N SER A 92 7.22 -3.23 0.63
CA SER A 92 5.98 -2.55 1.03
C SER A 92 5.87 -2.38 2.55
N LEU A 93 6.18 -3.44 3.30
CA LEU A 93 6.16 -3.43 4.76
C LEU A 93 7.16 -2.42 5.35
N LEU A 94 8.37 -2.35 4.79
CA LEU A 94 9.35 -1.34 5.23
C LEU A 94 8.87 0.08 4.93
N GLY A 95 8.28 0.30 3.75
CA GLY A 95 7.69 1.59 3.38
C GLY A 95 6.61 2.04 4.36
N ILE A 96 5.66 1.16 4.69
CA ILE A 96 4.56 1.52 5.59
C ILE A 96 5.05 1.74 7.02
N LEU A 97 6.07 1.01 7.49
CA LEU A 97 6.65 1.24 8.82
C LEU A 97 7.31 2.61 8.92
N VAL A 98 8.04 3.02 7.88
CA VAL A 98 8.66 4.37 7.83
C VAL A 98 7.60 5.46 7.75
N GLN A 99 6.54 5.26 6.97
CA GLN A 99 5.42 6.19 6.90
C GLN A 99 4.66 6.26 8.24
N MET A 100 4.43 5.13 8.91
CA MET A 100 3.77 5.09 10.22
C MET A 100 4.59 5.77 11.29
N TYR A 101 5.92 5.66 11.25
CA TYR A 101 6.81 6.39 12.16
C TYR A 101 6.57 7.90 12.05
N TYR A 102 6.54 8.45 10.83
CA TYR A 102 6.22 9.87 10.59
C TYR A 102 4.83 10.26 11.10
N ASN A 103 3.83 9.40 10.91
CA ASN A 103 2.46 9.71 11.31
C ASN A 103 2.24 9.69 12.83
N LEU A 104 3.10 8.99 13.58
CA LEU A 104 2.94 8.78 15.03
C LEU A 104 3.88 9.65 15.88
N PHE A 105 5.00 10.12 15.32
CA PHE A 105 6.06 10.87 16.03
C PHE A 105 6.47 12.10 15.24
#